data_AF-A0A8T9CQD9-F1
#
_entry.id   AF-A0A8T9CQD9-F1
#
_cell.length_a   1.000
_cell.length_b   1.000
_cell.length_c   1.000
_cell.angle_alpha   90.00
_cell.angle_beta   90.00
_cell.angle_gamma   90.00
#
_symmetry.space_group_name_H-M   'P 1'
#
loop_
_entity.id
_entity.type
_entity.pdbx_description
1 polymer ?
#
loop_
_entity_poly.entity_id
_entity_poly.type
_entity_poly.pdbx_seq_one_letter_code
_entity_poly.pdbx_strand_id
1 'polypeptide(L)' 'MKEIIDGFLKFQREAFPKREALFKQLATQQTPRALFISCSDCRLLPGRVTQREP' A
#
# COMPACT_ATOMS: atom_id res chain seq x y z
N MET A 1 1.01 5.71 -19.37
CA MET A 1 0.10 6.53 -18.52
C MET A 1 -1.27 5.86 -18.34
N LYS A 2 -1.90 5.36 -19.40
CA LYS A 2 -3.19 4.63 -19.34
C LYS A 2 -3.22 3.52 -18.28
N GLU A 3 -2.20 2.67 -18.24
CA GLU A 3 -2.12 1.55 -17.27
C GLU A 3 -2.09 2.00 -15.80
N ILE A 4 -1.47 3.14 -15.51
CA ILE A 4 -1.40 3.70 -14.16
C ILE A 4 -2.80 4.19 -13.74
N ILE A 5 -3.51 4.86 -14.66
CA ILE A 5 -4.87 5.34 -14.42
C ILE A 5 -5.82 4.15 -14.22
N ASP A 6 -5.73 3.15 -15.09
CA ASP A 6 -6.55 1.93 -14.98
C ASP A 6 -6.28 1.18 -13.66
N GLY A 7 -5.01 1.09 -13.26
CA GLY A 7 -4.61 0.52 -11.98
C GLY A 7 -5.14 1.29 -10.77
N PHE A 8 -5.11 2.63 -10.83
CA PHE A 8 -5.69 3.48 -9.80
C PHE A 8 -7.22 3.32 -9.70
N LEU A 9 -7.92 3.34 -10.83
CA LEU A 9 -9.38 3.14 -10.87
C LEU A 9 -9.77 1.75 -10.37
N LYS A 10 -8.94 0.73 -10.63
CA LYS A 10 -9.11 -0.61 -10.05
C LYS A 10 -8.93 -0.60 -8.54
N PHE A 11 -7.87 0.03 -8.04
CA PHE A 11 -7.65 0.16 -6.59
C PHE A 11 -8.83 0.84 -5.89
N GLN A 12 -9.30 1.97 -6.44
CA GLN A 12 -10.40 2.73 -5.86
C GLN A 12 -11.71 1.93 -5.82
N ARG A 13 -11.99 1.12 -6.85
CA ARG A 13 -13.23 0.33 -6.94
C ARG A 13 -13.19 -0.98 -6.16
N GLU A 14 -12.04 -1.65 -6.12
CA GLU A 14 -11.96 -3.04 -5.63
C GLU A 14 -11.21 -3.20 -4.31
N ALA A 15 -10.15 -2.42 -4.08
CA ALA A 15 -9.24 -2.61 -2.95
C ALA A 15 -9.54 -1.63 -1.80
N PHE A 16 -9.76 -0.35 -2.11
CA PHE A 16 -10.03 0.68 -1.13
C PHE A 16 -11.30 0.41 -0.30
N PRO A 17 -12.47 0.07 -0.89
CA PRO A 17 -13.71 -0.10 -0.12
C PRO A 17 -13.62 -1.24 0.91
N LYS A 18 -12.84 -2.29 0.60
CA LYS A 18 -12.61 -3.41 1.52
C LYS A 18 -11.83 -3.04 2.78
N ARG A 19 -11.13 -1.90 2.77
CA ARG A 19 -10.22 -1.44 3.84
C ARG A 19 -10.38 0.05 4.12
N GLU A 20 -11.56 0.60 3.86
CA GLU A 20 -11.81 2.05 3.93
C GLU A 20 -11.45 2.62 5.30
N ALA A 21 -11.84 1.93 6.38
CA ALA A 21 -11.53 2.34 7.75
C ALA A 21 -10.02 2.43 8.01
N LEU A 22 -9.26 1.42 7.57
CA LEU A 22 -7.79 1.39 7.68
C LEU A 22 -7.17 2.58 6.92
N PHE A 23 -7.55 2.77 5.65
CA PHE A 23 -6.97 3.85 4.84
C PHE A 23 -7.35 5.23 5.36
N LYS A 24 -8.57 5.42 5.89
CA LYS A 24 -8.97 6.67 6.55
C LYS A 24 -8.14 6.95 7.81
N GLN A 25 -7.86 5.94 8.62
CA GLN A 25 -6.99 6.08 9.79
C GLN A 25 -5.56 6.44 9.37
N LEU A 26 -4.98 5.68 8.43
CA LEU A 26 -3.63 5.88 7.92
C LEU A 26 -3.43 7.25 7.23
N ALA A 27 -4.49 7.85 6.68
CA ALA A 27 -4.45 9.19 6.09
C ALA A 27 -4.27 10.30 7.13
N THR A 28 -4.58 10.04 8.40
CA THR A 28 -4.48 11.03 9.48
C THR A 28 -3.20 10.87 10.29
N GLN A 29 -2.81 9.63 10.61
CA GLN A 29 -1.65 9.36 11.45
C GLN A 29 -1.08 7.97 11.17
N GLN A 30 0.25 7.86 11.26
CA GLN A 30 0.99 6.61 11.22
C GLN A 30 2.11 6.63 12.28
N THR A 31 2.37 5.49 12.92
CA THR A 31 3.45 5.36 13.91
C THR A 31 4.16 4.01 13.70
N PRO A 32 4.97 3.88 12.63
CA PRO A 32 5.65 2.63 12.31
C PRO A 32 6.67 2.26 13.38
N ARG A 33 6.77 0.96 13.69
CA ARG A 33 7.66 0.44 14.74
C ARG A 33 9.03 0.01 14.23
N ALA A 34 9.21 -0.06 12.92
CA ALA A 34 10.41 -0.61 12.29
C ALA A 34 10.77 0.20 11.03
N LEU A 35 12.07 0.28 10.75
CA LEU A 35 12.63 0.79 9.50
C LEU A 35 13.10 -0.39 8.65
N PHE A 36 12.67 -0.44 7.39
CA PHE A 36 13.09 -1.44 6.42
C PHE A 36 13.97 -0.79 5.35
N ILE A 37 15.22 -1.22 5.24
CA ILE A 37 16.17 -0.74 4.22
C ILE A 37 16.34 -1.87 3.19
N SER A 38 16.02 -1.60 1.94
CA SER A 38 16.09 -2.59 0.86
C SER A 38 16.72 -2.05 -0.41
N CYS A 39 17.07 -2.97 -1.31
CA CYS A 39 17.44 -2.63 -2.68
C CYS A 39 16.21 -2.09 -3.45
N SER A 40 16.45 -1.25 -4.46
CA SER A 40 15.41 -0.68 -5.34
C SER A 40 14.75 -1.69 -6.28
N ASP A 41 15.12 -2.98 -6.19
CA ASP A 41 14.51 -4.05 -6.95
C ASP A 41 13.01 -4.16 -6.63
N CYS A 42 12.16 -4.01 -7.65
CA CYS A 42 10.70 -4.02 -7.51
C CYS A 42 10.13 -5.38 -7.03
N ARG A 43 10.95 -6.43 -7.01
CA ARG A 43 10.58 -7.75 -6.47
C ARG A 43 10.68 -7.78 -4.94
N LEU A 44 11.42 -6.86 -4.32
CA LEU A 44 11.61 -6.76 -2.87
C LEU A 44 10.64 -5.76 -2.23
N LEU A 45 9.33 -5.97 -2.42
CA LEU A 45 8.31 -5.15 -1.78
C LEU A 45 8.22 -5.44 -0.27
N PRO A 46 8.44 -4.46 0.62
CA PRO A 46 8.49 -4.69 2.07
C PRO A 46 7.24 -5.37 2.64
N GLY A 47 6.05 -4.97 2.19
CA GLY A 47 4.78 -5.58 2.62
C GLY A 47 4.65 -7.05 2.20
N ARG A 48 5.23 -7.46 1.07
CA ARG A 48 5.25 -8.87 0.62
C ARG A 48 6.23 -9.71 1.42
N VAL A 49 7.41 -9.17 1.70
CA VAL A 49 8.45 -9.89 2.47
C VAL A 49 8.04 -10.06 3.93
N THR A 50 7.49 -9.01 4.53
CA THR A 50 7.12 -9.00 5.95
C THR A 50 5.73 -9.57 6.24
N GLN A 51 4.91 -9.79 5.20
CA GLN A 51 3.51 -10.23 5.31
C GLN A 51 2.68 -9.34 6.26
N ARG A 52 2.93 -8.02 6.23
CA ARG A 52 2.23 -7.03 7.04
C ARG A 52 1.40 -6.09 6.18
N GLU A 53 0.29 -5.65 6.74
CA GLU A 53 -0.55 -4.61 6.15
C GLU A 53 0.03 -3.21 6.41
N PRO A 54 -0.26 -2.24 5.54
CA PRO A 54 0.18 -0.85 5.69
C PRO A 54 -0.45 -0.13 6.87
#